data_AF-A0A1G6JSE1-F1
#
_entry.id   AF-A0A1G6JSE1-F1
#
_cell.length_a   1.000
_cell.length_b   1.000
_cell.length_c   1.000
_cell.angle_alpha   90.00
_cell.angle_beta   90.00
_cell.angle_gamma   90.00
#
_symmetry.space_group_name_H-M   'P 1'
#
loop_
_entity.id
_entity.type
_entity.pdbx_description
1 polymer ?
#
loop_
_entity_poly.entity_id
_entity_poly.type
_entity_poly.pdbx_seq_one_letter_code
_entity_poly.pdbx_strand_id
1 'polypeptide(L)'
;MLIRINKAMNDKDRDKGFTLVELLVVIIIIGILAAIAIPAFLKQREKAWASAVTSDLKNASIAAESFATEHNGTFEKLTDAELKANGYNATADVTVAVGTGPTTTYTLTGKHANLGTAVWTYSSATGVITKTP
;
A
#
# COMPACT_ATOMS: atom_id res chain seq x y z
N MET A 1 -6.48 -68.84 25.04
CA MET A 1 -7.57 -68.13 24.34
C MET A 1 -7.94 -66.76 24.96
N LEU A 2 -7.45 -66.41 26.16
CA LEU A 2 -7.88 -65.22 26.91
C LEU A 2 -7.13 -63.89 26.61
N ILE A 3 -6.08 -63.89 25.78
CA ILE A 3 -5.20 -62.71 25.60
C ILE A 3 -5.79 -61.64 24.67
N ARG A 4 -6.82 -61.95 23.86
CA ARG A 4 -7.36 -61.01 22.85
C ARG A 4 -8.43 -60.04 23.38
N ILE A 5 -8.98 -60.26 24.56
CA ILE A 5 -10.09 -59.44 25.09
C ILE A 5 -9.57 -58.14 25.72
N ASN A 6 -8.38 -58.13 26.35
CA ASN A 6 -7.83 -56.93 26.99
C ASN A 6 -7.34 -55.83 26.02
N LYS A 7 -7.15 -56.14 24.72
CA LYS A 7 -6.68 -55.14 23.75
C LYS A 7 -7.79 -54.23 23.24
N ALA A 8 -9.03 -54.72 23.16
CA ALA A 8 -10.17 -53.92 22.70
C ALA A 8 -10.66 -52.89 23.74
N MET A 9 -10.34 -53.09 25.02
CA MET A 9 -10.72 -52.15 26.09
C MET A 9 -9.76 -50.97 26.25
N ASN A 10 -8.53 -51.07 25.73
CA ASN A 10 -7.49 -50.04 25.90
C ASN A 10 -7.41 -49.04 24.71
N ASP A 11 -8.19 -49.27 23.64
CA ASP A 11 -8.28 -48.35 22.48
C ASP A 11 -9.44 -47.34 22.60
N LYS A 12 -10.31 -47.44 23.62
CA LYS A 12 -11.41 -46.48 23.85
C LYS A 12 -10.97 -45.12 24.41
N ASP A 13 -9.74 -45.00 24.92
CA ASP A 13 -9.21 -43.76 25.49
C ASP A 13 -8.52 -42.85 24.46
N ARG A 14 -8.45 -43.27 23.19
CA ARG A 14 -7.71 -42.56 22.12
C ARG A 14 -8.59 -41.73 21.20
N ASP A 15 -9.91 -41.89 21.25
CA ASP A 15 -10.87 -41.05 20.53
C ASP A 15 -11.39 -39.93 21.43
N LYS A 16 -10.48 -39.04 21.85
CA LYS A 16 -10.88 -37.78 22.50
C LYS A 16 -11.37 -36.81 21.43
N GLY A 17 -12.69 -36.69 21.30
CA GLY A 17 -13.32 -35.67 20.46
C GLY A 17 -13.04 -34.26 20.97
N PHE A 18 -12.97 -33.31 20.03
CA PHE A 18 -12.82 -31.89 20.32
C PHE A 18 -14.08 -31.36 21.03
N THR A 19 -13.96 -30.67 22.15
CA THR A 19 -15.14 -30.15 22.87
C THR A 19 -15.62 -28.83 22.26
N LEU A 20 -16.94 -28.61 22.25
CA LEU A 20 -17.51 -27.34 21.78
C LEU A 20 -17.01 -26.14 22.62
N VAL A 21 -16.71 -26.36 23.89
CA VAL A 21 -16.20 -25.33 24.81
C VAL A 21 -14.78 -24.91 24.43
N GLU A 22 -13.93 -25.84 24.00
CA GLU A 22 -12.58 -25.53 23.49
C GLU A 22 -12.66 -24.67 22.23
N LEU A 23 -13.63 -24.91 21.33
CA LEU A 23 -13.76 -24.11 20.10
C LEU A 23 -14.28 -22.72 20.46
N LEU A 24 -15.22 -22.65 21.41
CA LEU A 24 -15.83 -21.41 21.87
C LEU A 24 -14.78 -20.44 22.45
N VAL A 25 -13.89 -20.93 23.32
CA VAL A 25 -12.82 -20.07 23.88
C VAL A 25 -11.87 -19.58 22.79
N VAL A 26 -11.52 -20.44 21.83
CA VAL A 26 -10.60 -20.06 20.74
C VAL A 26 -11.18 -18.96 19.86
N ILE A 27 -12.45 -19.08 19.44
CA ILE A 27 -13.07 -18.04 18.61
C ILE A 27 -13.25 -16.73 19.37
N ILE A 28 -13.46 -16.76 20.69
CA ILE A 28 -13.52 -15.56 21.54
C ILE A 28 -12.17 -14.85 21.54
N ILE A 29 -11.07 -15.59 21.74
CA ILE A 29 -9.73 -15.00 21.75
C ILE A 29 -9.38 -14.43 20.37
N ILE A 30 -9.62 -15.18 19.29
CA ILE A 30 -9.39 -14.69 17.91
C ILE A 30 -10.27 -13.46 17.62
N GLY A 31 -11.52 -13.44 18.11
CA GLY A 31 -12.42 -12.30 17.97
C GLY A 31 -11.88 -11.03 18.62
N ILE A 32 -11.35 -11.13 19.84
CA ILE A 32 -10.73 -9.99 20.56
C ILE A 32 -9.48 -9.50 19.80
N LEU A 33 -8.62 -10.41 19.36
CA LEU A 33 -7.41 -10.04 18.60
C LEU A 33 -7.75 -9.39 17.26
N ALA A 34 -8.71 -9.96 16.51
CA ALA A 34 -9.15 -9.44 15.22
C ALA A 34 -9.77 -8.03 15.35
N ALA A 35 -10.55 -7.78 16.41
CA ALA A 35 -11.17 -6.48 16.65
C ALA A 35 -10.13 -5.34 16.79
N ILE A 36 -8.95 -5.63 17.36
CA ILE A 36 -7.85 -4.65 17.49
C ILE A 36 -6.98 -4.64 16.24
N ALA A 37 -6.67 -5.81 15.69
CA ALA A 37 -5.72 -5.96 14.59
C ALA A 37 -6.25 -5.39 13.26
N ILE A 38 -7.52 -5.63 12.93
CA ILE A 38 -8.12 -5.20 11.65
C ILE A 38 -8.03 -3.67 11.47
N PRO A 39 -8.54 -2.82 12.38
CA PRO A 39 -8.48 -1.37 12.18
C PRO A 39 -7.03 -0.85 12.15
N ALA A 40 -6.12 -1.44 12.94
CA ALA A 40 -4.72 -1.07 12.91
C ALA A 40 -4.06 -1.40 11.56
N PHE A 41 -4.32 -2.60 11.03
CA PHE A 41 -3.83 -3.05 9.73
C PHE A 41 -4.35 -2.17 8.59
N LEU A 42 -5.64 -1.83 8.59
CA LEU A 42 -6.24 -0.95 7.57
C LEU A 42 -5.57 0.44 7.55
N LYS A 43 -5.33 1.05 8.73
CA LYS A 43 -4.60 2.33 8.84
C LYS A 43 -3.16 2.23 8.36
N GLN A 44 -2.47 1.13 8.68
CA GLN A 44 -1.11 0.90 8.20
C GLN A 44 -1.07 0.79 6.67
N ARG A 45 -2.05 0.11 6.08
CA ARG A 45 -2.19 -0.04 4.63
C ARG A 45 -2.46 1.31 3.95
N GLU A 46 -3.34 2.13 4.51
CA GLU A 46 -3.57 3.51 4.02
C GLU A 46 -2.29 4.36 4.07
N LYS A 47 -1.51 4.26 5.14
CA LYS A 47 -0.22 4.94 5.26
C LYS A 47 0.79 4.43 4.23
N ALA A 48 0.81 3.13 3.96
CA ALA A 48 1.67 2.53 2.94
C ALA A 48 1.33 3.06 1.54
N TRP A 49 0.03 3.13 1.20
CA TRP A 49 -0.43 3.71 -0.06
C TRP A 49 -0.06 5.20 -0.18
N ALA A 50 -0.24 5.99 0.89
CA ALA A 50 0.17 7.39 0.88
C ALA A 50 1.69 7.56 0.71
N SER A 51 2.47 6.66 1.31
CA SER A 51 3.92 6.61 1.14
C SER A 51 4.32 6.24 -0.29
N ALA A 52 3.60 5.31 -0.92
CA ALA A 52 3.82 4.93 -2.32
C ALA A 52 3.61 6.13 -3.25
N VAL A 53 2.51 6.86 -3.10
CA VAL A 53 2.25 8.10 -3.87
C VAL A 53 3.36 9.13 -3.66
N THR A 54 3.76 9.35 -2.41
CA THR A 54 4.82 10.32 -2.08
C THR A 54 6.17 9.91 -2.69
N SER A 55 6.48 8.62 -2.70
CA SER A 55 7.69 8.08 -3.33
C SER A 55 7.65 8.24 -4.84
N ASP A 56 6.53 7.91 -5.47
CA ASP A 56 6.33 8.06 -6.91
C ASP A 56 6.45 9.52 -7.35
N LEU A 57 5.90 10.46 -6.57
CA LEU A 57 6.04 11.89 -6.85
C LEU A 57 7.51 12.35 -6.82
N LYS A 58 8.32 11.82 -5.91
CA LYS A 58 9.77 12.12 -5.86
C LYS A 58 10.52 11.48 -7.03
N ASN A 59 10.16 10.26 -7.40
CA ASN A 59 10.76 9.61 -8.56
C ASN A 59 10.39 10.34 -9.87
N ALA A 60 9.13 10.78 -9.98
CA ALA A 60 8.66 11.60 -11.08
C ALA A 60 9.32 12.99 -11.09
N SER A 61 9.58 13.62 -9.93
CA SER A 61 10.32 14.89 -9.90
C SER A 61 11.74 14.71 -10.42
N ILE A 62 12.43 13.61 -10.05
CA ILE A 62 13.76 13.29 -10.59
C ILE A 62 13.71 13.13 -12.11
N ALA A 63 12.71 12.44 -12.64
CA ALA A 63 12.52 12.29 -14.09
C ALA A 63 12.22 13.64 -14.77
N ALA A 64 11.46 14.52 -14.12
CA ALA A 64 11.21 15.89 -14.60
C ALA A 64 12.50 16.72 -14.65
N GLU A 65 13.36 16.64 -13.63
CA GLU A 65 14.67 17.33 -13.64
C GLU A 65 15.61 16.77 -14.72
N SER A 66 15.56 15.45 -14.96
CA SER A 66 16.29 14.81 -16.08
C SER A 66 15.83 15.39 -17.42
N PHE A 67 14.51 15.47 -17.63
CA PHE A 67 13.92 16.07 -18.82
C PHE A 67 14.41 17.51 -19.03
N ALA A 68 14.40 18.34 -17.97
CA ALA A 68 14.84 19.72 -18.06
C ALA A 68 16.32 19.86 -18.42
N THR A 69 17.17 18.94 -17.97
CA THR A 69 18.60 18.92 -18.33
C THR A 69 18.79 18.81 -19.86
N GLU A 70 17.91 18.06 -20.53
CA GLU A 70 17.92 17.91 -22.00
C GLU A 70 17.22 19.08 -22.72
N HIS A 71 16.37 19.84 -22.01
CA HIS A 71 15.51 20.90 -22.55
C HIS A 71 15.89 22.29 -22.05
N ASN A 72 17.19 22.56 -21.87
CA ASN A 72 17.74 23.86 -21.46
C ASN A 72 17.15 24.42 -20.15
N GLY A 73 16.82 23.54 -19.19
CA GLY A 73 16.25 23.91 -17.90
C GLY A 73 14.76 24.26 -17.95
N THR A 74 14.06 23.91 -19.04
CA THR A 74 12.64 24.24 -19.23
C THR A 74 11.73 23.03 -19.04
N PHE A 75 10.51 23.28 -18.55
CA PHE A 75 9.48 22.27 -18.32
C PHE A 75 8.23 22.44 -19.20
N GLU A 76 8.23 23.35 -20.19
CA GLU A 76 7.05 23.66 -21.02
C GLU A 76 6.48 22.45 -21.77
N LYS A 77 7.35 21.53 -22.16
CA LYS A 77 6.98 20.30 -22.89
C LYS A 77 6.91 19.08 -21.99
N LEU A 78 7.05 19.26 -20.67
CA LEU A 78 6.94 18.16 -19.73
C LEU A 78 5.50 17.63 -19.73
N THR A 79 5.35 16.33 -20.01
CA THR A 79 4.07 15.62 -19.97
C THR A 79 4.24 14.30 -19.22
N ASP A 80 3.14 13.63 -18.91
CA ASP A 80 3.16 12.30 -18.28
C ASP A 80 3.92 11.26 -19.12
N ALA A 81 3.89 11.40 -20.46
CA ALA A 81 4.65 10.55 -21.37
C ALA A 81 6.15 10.82 -21.28
N GLU A 82 6.53 12.10 -21.17
CA GLU A 82 7.94 12.49 -21.02
C GLU A 82 8.52 12.01 -19.69
N LEU A 83 7.74 12.00 -18.60
CA LEU A 83 8.19 11.40 -17.34
C LEU A 83 8.57 9.93 -17.55
N LYS A 84 7.75 9.15 -18.26
CA LYS A 84 8.05 7.74 -18.54
C LYS A 84 9.25 7.57 -19.45
N ALA A 85 9.38 8.42 -20.46
CA ALA A 85 10.56 8.44 -21.34
C ALA A 85 11.85 8.73 -20.54
N ASN A 86 11.74 9.53 -19.48
CA ASN A 86 12.83 9.88 -18.56
C ASN A 86 12.92 8.96 -17.32
N GLY A 87 12.41 7.73 -17.42
CA GLY A 87 12.65 6.67 -16.44
C GLY A 87 11.69 6.60 -15.25
N TYR A 88 10.65 7.44 -15.21
CA TYR A 88 9.58 7.28 -14.22
C TYR A 88 8.68 6.09 -14.57
N ASN A 89 8.55 5.15 -13.64
CA ASN A 89 7.57 4.07 -13.71
C ASN A 89 6.66 4.15 -12.49
N ALA A 90 5.35 4.19 -12.76
CA ALA A 90 4.35 4.28 -11.71
C ALA A 90 4.27 2.95 -10.92
N THR A 91 4.20 3.07 -9.60
CA THR A 91 3.81 1.98 -8.72
C THR A 91 2.36 1.57 -9.02
N ALA A 92 2.03 0.30 -8.80
CA ALA A 92 0.66 -0.20 -8.96
C ALA A 92 -0.34 0.68 -8.20
N ASP A 93 -1.48 0.97 -8.86
CA ASP A 93 -2.58 1.80 -8.34
C ASP A 93 -2.23 3.26 -8.03
N VAL A 94 -1.00 3.71 -8.34
CA VAL A 94 -0.58 5.11 -8.28
C VAL A 94 -0.69 5.73 -9.66
N THR A 95 -1.32 6.90 -9.73
CA THR A 95 -1.32 7.74 -10.94
C THR A 95 -0.66 9.06 -10.61
N VAL A 96 0.34 9.45 -11.40
CA VAL A 96 0.97 10.77 -11.37
C VAL A 96 0.63 11.52 -12.65
N ALA A 97 0.18 12.77 -12.52
CA ALA A 97 -0.11 13.67 -13.62
C ALA A 97 0.69 14.97 -13.46
N VAL A 98 1.26 15.44 -14.56
CA VAL A 98 2.00 16.70 -14.67
C VAL A 98 1.01 17.86 -14.81
N GLY A 99 1.18 18.87 -13.96
CA GLY A 99 0.62 20.20 -14.17
C GLY A 99 1.75 21.16 -14.48
N THR A 100 1.77 21.76 -15.68
CA THR A 100 2.80 22.71 -16.06
C THR A 100 2.52 24.10 -15.47
N GLY A 101 3.54 24.71 -14.88
CA GLY A 101 3.56 26.11 -14.45
C GLY A 101 4.17 27.01 -15.54
N PRO A 102 4.65 28.21 -15.21
CA PRO A 102 5.55 28.95 -16.11
C PRO A 102 6.78 28.12 -16.49
N THR A 103 7.51 28.52 -17.52
CA THR A 103 8.60 27.78 -18.21
C THR A 103 9.62 27.08 -17.30
N THR A 104 9.81 27.56 -16.07
CA THR A 104 10.80 27.10 -15.09
C THR A 104 10.22 26.34 -13.89
N THR A 105 8.90 26.15 -13.81
CA THR A 105 8.27 25.41 -12.71
C THR A 105 7.24 24.40 -13.19
N TYR A 106 7.05 23.36 -12.39
CA TYR A 106 6.05 22.33 -12.63
C TYR A 106 5.43 21.88 -11.30
N THR A 107 4.27 21.25 -11.43
CA THR A 107 3.59 20.57 -10.35
C THR A 107 3.34 19.12 -10.76
N LEU A 108 3.41 18.21 -9.80
CA LEU A 108 3.05 16.81 -10.01
C LEU A 108 1.93 16.47 -9.05
N THR A 109 0.85 15.89 -9.57
CA THR A 109 -0.29 15.46 -8.77
C THR A 109 -0.34 13.94 -8.75
N GLY A 110 -0.33 13.36 -7.56
CA GLY A 110 -0.30 11.93 -7.32
C GLY A 110 -1.58 11.49 -6.61
N LYS A 111 -2.17 10.37 -7.05
CA LYS A 111 -3.32 9.72 -6.41
C LYS A 111 -3.10 8.23 -6.29
N HIS A 112 -3.73 7.61 -5.29
CA HIS A 112 -3.82 6.16 -5.17
C HIS A 112 -5.28 5.73 -5.29
N ALA A 113 -5.57 4.67 -6.06
CA ALA A 113 -6.94 4.21 -6.32
C ALA A 113 -7.76 3.95 -5.04
N ASN A 114 -7.10 3.49 -3.97
CA ASN A 114 -7.74 3.18 -2.69
C ASN A 114 -7.74 4.30 -1.64
N LEU A 115 -7.25 5.51 -1.94
CA LEU A 115 -7.23 6.65 -0.99
C LEU A 115 -8.35 7.66 -1.24
N GLY A 116 -9.36 7.29 -2.02
CA GLY A 116 -10.52 8.14 -2.30
C GLY A 116 -10.15 9.37 -3.14
N THR A 117 -10.60 10.54 -2.72
CA THR A 117 -10.36 11.81 -3.44
C THR A 117 -9.02 12.46 -3.12
N ALA A 118 -8.30 11.95 -2.11
CA ALA A 118 -7.07 12.56 -1.65
C ALA A 118 -6.02 12.68 -2.76
N VAL A 119 -5.45 13.88 -2.89
CA VAL A 119 -4.42 14.20 -3.89
C VAL A 119 -3.17 14.69 -3.18
N TRP A 120 -2.01 14.18 -3.60
CA TRP A 120 -0.71 14.69 -3.18
C TRP A 120 -0.15 15.54 -4.30
N THR A 121 0.25 16.77 -3.99
CA THR A 121 0.78 17.69 -4.99
C THR A 121 2.21 18.06 -4.62
N TYR A 122 3.15 17.72 -5.48
CA TYR A 122 4.52 18.22 -5.45
C TYR A 122 4.59 19.53 -6.24
N SER A 123 5.28 20.54 -5.72
CA SER A 123 5.55 21.80 -6.40
C SER A 123 7.06 22.01 -6.51
N SER A 124 7.60 22.11 -7.73
CA SER A 124 9.04 22.30 -7.94
C SER A 124 9.54 23.67 -7.44
N ALA A 125 8.65 24.66 -7.34
CA ALA A 125 8.97 25.98 -6.80
C ALA A 125 9.29 25.94 -5.30
N THR A 126 8.71 24.99 -4.56
CA THR A 126 8.87 24.90 -3.09
C THR A 126 9.58 23.62 -2.65
N GLY A 127 9.63 22.59 -3.50
CA GLY A 127 10.13 21.26 -3.15
C GLY A 127 9.24 20.50 -2.15
N VAL A 128 8.03 21.01 -1.87
CA VAL A 128 7.13 20.46 -0.86
C VAL A 128 6.03 19.61 -1.50
N ILE A 129 5.68 18.50 -0.83
CA ILE A 129 4.50 17.69 -1.14
C ILE A 129 3.39 18.07 -0.17
N THR A 130 2.28 18.58 -0.70
CA THR A 130 1.08 18.90 0.09
C THR A 130 -0.01 17.88 -0.18
N LYS A 131 -0.84 17.59 0.83
CA LYS A 131 -2.01 16.72 0.68
C LYS A 131 -3.27 17.58 0.67
N THR A 132 -4.11 17.41 -0.34
CA THR A 132 -5.45 18.00 -0.43
C THR A 132 -6.50 16.88 -0.31
N PRO A 133 -7.61 17.11 0.41
CA PRO A 133 -8.71 16.15 0.51
C PRO A 133 -9.36 15.82 -0.84
#